data_AF-A0A8B6F111-F1
#
_entry.id   AF-A0A8B6F111-F1
#
_cell.length_a   1.000
_cell.length_b   1.000
_cell.length_c   1.000
_cell.angle_alpha   90.00
_cell.angle_beta   90.00
_cell.angle_gamma   90.00
#
_symmetry.space_group_name_H-M   'P 1'
#
loop_
_entity.id
_entity.type
_entity.pdbx_description
1 polymer ?
#
loop_
_entity_poly.entity_id
_entity_poly.type
_entity_poly.pdbx_seq_one_letter_code
_entity_poly.pdbx_strand_id
1 'polypeptide(L)'
;MGFSRFIIWLRVGRSNNNPRIVAGFYVEALTYLERVPHSIRSDMGTENSYIAEMQSFLRRNGPGSRTAFLYGTSQHNQRIESWWGILRKECVQFWMEFFEQMKQDGYFTGDFIDKSLIQYFFMDIIRRELENVVETWNAHRIRKSKHCDIYGRPIVLYKAPFLKGTEDYSLPLDNVELNACAEECDFEDADCDNDILDLADILMEENSWTKTRDPYDRATLYLQMRDIIRQNL
;
A
#
# COMPACT_ATOMS: atom_id res chain seq x y z
N MET A 1 -7.43 -5.81 -10.83
CA MET A 1 -7.47 -7.10 -10.09
C MET A 1 -7.48 -8.33 -11.03
N GLY A 2 -6.56 -9.28 -10.80
CA GLY A 2 -6.33 -10.48 -11.62
C GLY A 2 -7.30 -11.66 -11.35
N PHE A 3 -6.98 -12.86 -11.83
CA PHE A 3 -7.85 -14.06 -11.75
C PHE A 3 -8.37 -14.33 -10.33
N SER A 4 -7.47 -14.52 -9.37
CA SER A 4 -7.82 -14.96 -8.00
C SER A 4 -8.51 -13.89 -7.15
N ARG A 5 -8.47 -12.62 -7.56
CA ARG A 5 -8.80 -11.46 -6.71
C ARG A 5 -7.94 -11.33 -5.45
N PHE A 6 -6.86 -12.10 -5.34
CA PHE A 6 -5.95 -12.02 -4.21
C PHE A 6 -5.20 -10.69 -4.25
N ILE A 7 -5.13 -10.02 -3.10
CA ILE A 7 -4.34 -8.80 -2.91
C ILE A 7 -2.97 -9.25 -2.42
N ILE A 8 -1.94 -8.89 -3.17
CA ILE A 8 -0.55 -9.22 -2.83
C ILE A 8 -0.01 -8.21 -1.82
N TRP A 9 -0.22 -6.92 -2.06
CA TRP A 9 0.13 -5.85 -1.13
C TRP A 9 -0.91 -4.73 -1.14
N LEU A 10 -1.04 -4.05 -0.01
CA LEU A 10 -1.76 -2.80 0.19
C LEU A 10 -1.02 -2.04 1.29
N ARG A 11 -0.45 -0.88 0.96
CA ARG A 11 0.41 -0.12 1.87
C ARG A 11 -0.06 1.34 1.92
N VAL A 12 0.10 1.93 3.10
CA VAL A 12 0.12 3.38 3.27
C VAL A 12 1.56 3.84 3.11
N GLY A 13 1.78 4.93 2.37
CA GLY A 13 3.10 5.53 2.19
C GLY A 13 3.05 7.04 2.44
N ARG A 14 4.20 7.67 2.66
CA ARG A 14 4.29 9.11 2.99
C ARG A 14 4.04 10.01 1.80
N SER A 15 4.27 9.50 0.59
CA SER A 15 4.11 10.24 -0.67
C SER A 15 3.80 9.29 -1.83
N ASN A 16 2.87 9.68 -2.70
CA ASN A 16 2.67 9.06 -4.01
C ASN A 16 3.38 9.81 -5.15
N ASN A 17 4.05 10.93 -4.85
CA ASN A 17 4.72 11.74 -5.86
C ASN A 17 6.09 11.17 -6.28
N ASN A 18 6.67 10.28 -5.47
CA ASN A 18 7.93 9.62 -5.79
C ASN A 18 7.67 8.18 -6.26
N PRO A 19 7.77 7.88 -7.57
CA PRO A 19 7.52 6.55 -8.10
C PRO A 19 8.51 5.49 -7.59
N ARG A 20 9.69 5.90 -7.06
CA ARG A 20 10.67 4.98 -6.45
C ARG A 20 10.18 4.32 -5.16
N ILE A 21 9.30 5.01 -4.41
CA ILE A 21 8.66 4.44 -3.21
C ILE A 21 7.68 3.33 -3.61
N VAL A 22 6.87 3.59 -4.64
CA VAL A 22 5.93 2.61 -5.19
C VAL A 22 6.68 1.40 -5.77
N ALA A 23 7.84 1.63 -6.39
CA ALA A 23 8.74 0.58 -6.84
C ALA A 23 9.32 -0.25 -5.66
N GLY A 24 9.66 0.40 -4.54
CA GLY A 24 10.09 -0.26 -3.30
C GLY A 24 9.05 -1.27 -2.80
N PHE A 25 7.77 -0.87 -2.72
CA PHE A 25 6.68 -1.79 -2.37
C PHE A 25 6.53 -2.96 -3.35
N TYR A 26 6.80 -2.72 -4.63
CA TYR A 26 6.79 -3.80 -5.63
C TYR A 26 7.95 -4.77 -5.42
N VAL A 27 9.16 -4.29 -5.17
CA VAL A 27 10.34 -5.12 -4.83
C VAL A 27 10.08 -5.94 -3.56
N GLU A 28 9.56 -5.34 -2.49
CA GLU A 28 9.17 -6.05 -1.27
C GLU A 28 8.16 -7.16 -1.55
N ALA A 29 7.17 -6.90 -2.40
CA ALA A 29 6.17 -7.88 -2.78
C ALA A 29 6.79 -9.06 -3.57
N LEU A 30 7.75 -8.79 -4.46
CA LEU A 30 8.49 -9.84 -5.15
C LEU A 30 9.32 -10.68 -4.18
N THR A 31 10.03 -10.04 -3.26
CA THR A 31 10.81 -10.70 -2.20
C THR A 31 9.91 -11.63 -1.37
N TYR A 32 8.75 -11.14 -0.93
CA TYR A 32 7.79 -11.94 -0.15
C TYR A 32 7.22 -13.13 -0.94
N LEU A 33 6.96 -12.94 -2.24
CA LEU A 33 6.41 -13.99 -3.09
C LEU A 33 7.47 -14.99 -3.59
N GLU A 34 8.75 -14.64 -3.54
CA GLU A 34 9.89 -15.35 -4.16
C GLU A 34 9.68 -15.63 -5.67
N ARG A 35 8.82 -14.84 -6.33
CA ARG A 35 8.40 -15.07 -7.72
C ARG A 35 8.08 -13.78 -8.45
N VAL A 36 8.31 -13.77 -9.77
CA VAL A 36 8.01 -12.64 -10.66
C VAL A 36 6.64 -12.87 -11.33
N PRO A 37 5.72 -11.89 -11.31
CA PRO A 37 4.46 -12.03 -12.03
C PRO A 37 4.70 -12.10 -13.55
N HIS A 38 3.90 -12.91 -14.25
CA HIS A 38 4.03 -13.02 -15.71
C HIS A 38 3.72 -11.69 -16.44
N SER A 39 2.76 -10.93 -15.94
CA SER A 39 2.33 -9.68 -16.57
C SER A 39 1.67 -8.79 -15.53
N ILE A 40 2.02 -7.51 -15.56
CA ILE A 40 1.39 -6.48 -14.74
C ILE A 40 0.52 -5.60 -15.64
N ARG A 41 -0.64 -5.20 -15.13
CA ARG A 41 -1.49 -4.21 -15.77
C ARG A 41 -1.68 -3.02 -14.84
N SER A 42 -1.50 -1.84 -15.39
CA SER A 42 -1.76 -0.55 -14.74
C SER A 42 -2.41 0.39 -15.76
N ASP A 43 -3.06 1.43 -15.26
CA ASP A 43 -3.38 2.62 -16.03
C ASP A 43 -2.11 3.34 -16.52
N MET A 44 -2.30 4.22 -17.51
CA MET A 44 -1.21 5.05 -18.00
C MET A 44 -0.99 6.22 -17.04
N GLY A 45 0.03 6.10 -16.21
CA GLY A 45 0.44 7.11 -15.24
C GLY A 45 1.94 7.08 -14.98
N THR A 46 2.47 8.17 -14.42
CA THR A 46 3.90 8.29 -14.09
C THR A 46 4.29 7.52 -12.83
N GLU A 47 3.33 7.31 -11.93
CA GLU A 47 3.52 6.63 -10.63
C GLU A 47 4.05 5.18 -10.79
N ASN A 48 3.65 4.50 -11.86
CA ASN A 48 4.00 3.08 -12.10
C ASN A 48 5.09 2.89 -13.17
N SER A 49 5.80 3.96 -13.56
CA SER A 49 6.86 3.92 -14.58
C SER A 49 7.99 2.97 -14.20
N TYR A 50 8.51 3.07 -12.97
CA TYR A 50 9.57 2.19 -12.45
C TYR A 50 9.12 0.73 -12.38
N ILE A 51 7.87 0.45 -11.96
CA ILE A 51 7.33 -0.92 -11.98
C ILE A 51 7.31 -1.46 -13.41
N ALA A 52 6.93 -0.65 -14.40
CA ALA A 52 6.91 -1.09 -15.80
C ALA A 52 8.31 -1.44 -16.33
N GLU A 53 9.31 -0.64 -15.98
CA GLU A 53 10.71 -0.87 -16.34
C GLU A 53 11.26 -2.12 -15.64
N MET A 54 11.10 -2.23 -14.32
CA MET A 54 11.53 -3.39 -13.53
C MET A 54 10.88 -4.68 -14.00
N GLN A 55 9.57 -4.68 -14.21
CA GLN A 55 8.85 -5.84 -14.71
C GLN A 55 9.33 -6.26 -16.11
N SER A 56 9.66 -5.28 -16.97
CA SER A 56 10.21 -5.55 -18.30
C SER A 56 11.63 -6.12 -18.22
N PHE A 57 12.45 -5.60 -17.30
CA PHE A 57 13.79 -6.10 -17.01
C PHE A 57 13.73 -7.55 -16.48
N LEU A 58 12.99 -7.81 -15.41
CA LEU A 58 12.87 -9.14 -14.78
C LEU A 58 12.30 -10.20 -15.74
N ARG A 59 11.49 -9.79 -16.73
CA ARG A 59 10.92 -10.70 -17.74
C ARG A 59 11.69 -10.78 -19.06
N ARG A 60 12.80 -10.06 -19.23
CA ARG A 60 13.50 -9.94 -20.53
C ARG A 60 13.88 -11.29 -21.16
N ASN A 61 14.14 -12.31 -20.33
CA ASN A 61 14.52 -13.66 -20.75
C ASN A 61 13.36 -14.68 -20.67
N GLY A 62 12.16 -14.25 -20.28
CA GLY A 62 11.00 -15.13 -20.11
C GLY A 62 10.26 -15.44 -21.41
N PRO A 63 9.40 -16.47 -21.45
CA PRO A 63 8.68 -16.88 -22.65
C PRO A 63 7.78 -15.77 -23.23
N GLY A 64 7.86 -15.53 -24.54
CA GLY A 64 7.35 -14.33 -25.22
C GLY A 64 5.85 -14.29 -25.58
N SER A 65 4.96 -14.98 -24.87
CA SER A 65 3.54 -15.04 -25.28
C SER A 65 2.70 -13.82 -24.89
N ARG A 66 3.10 -13.07 -23.84
CA ARG A 66 2.43 -11.84 -23.39
C ARG A 66 3.43 -10.77 -22.99
N THR A 67 3.06 -9.51 -23.15
CA THR A 67 3.88 -8.37 -22.71
C THR A 67 4.07 -8.39 -21.19
N ALA A 68 5.27 -7.99 -20.75
CA ALA A 68 5.62 -7.94 -19.33
C ALA A 68 4.77 -6.90 -18.58
N PHE A 69 4.48 -5.78 -19.23
CA PHE A 69 3.62 -4.73 -18.71
C PHE A 69 2.54 -4.35 -19.74
N LEU A 70 1.34 -4.04 -19.25
CA LEU A 70 0.17 -3.70 -20.04
C LEU A 70 -0.44 -2.40 -19.53
N TYR A 71 -0.39 -1.35 -20.36
CA TYR A 71 -1.20 -0.16 -20.12
C TYR A 71 -2.64 -0.45 -20.53
N GLY A 72 -3.55 -0.44 -19.55
CA GLY A 72 -4.98 -0.61 -19.76
C GLY A 72 -5.69 0.72 -19.90
N THR A 73 -6.74 0.76 -20.72
CA THR A 73 -7.70 1.88 -20.67
C THR A 73 -8.54 1.79 -19.39
N SER A 74 -9.03 2.92 -18.89
CA SER A 74 -9.85 3.01 -17.68
C SER A 74 -11.06 2.05 -17.68
N GLN A 75 -11.62 1.77 -18.86
CA GLN A 75 -12.74 0.84 -19.04
C GLN A 75 -12.41 -0.60 -18.64
N HIS A 76 -11.13 -1.00 -18.67
CA HIS A 76 -10.69 -2.34 -18.25
C HIS A 76 -10.27 -2.41 -16.77
N ASN A 77 -10.28 -1.28 -16.05
CA ASN A 77 -9.95 -1.20 -14.61
C ASN A 77 -11.16 -1.37 -13.69
N GLN A 78 -12.36 -1.62 -14.22
CA GLN A 78 -13.62 -1.77 -13.44
C GLN A 78 -13.50 -2.63 -12.18
N ARG A 79 -12.72 -3.72 -12.23
CA ARG A 79 -12.58 -4.63 -11.08
C ARG A 79 -11.72 -4.08 -9.96
N ILE A 80 -10.67 -3.31 -10.29
CA ILE A 80 -9.88 -2.65 -9.25
C ILE A 80 -10.64 -1.43 -8.72
N GLU A 81 -11.31 -0.66 -9.58
CA GLU A 81 -12.18 0.46 -9.17
C GLU A 81 -13.32 0.01 -8.24
N SER A 82 -13.99 -1.08 -8.59
CA SER A 82 -15.05 -1.64 -7.73
C SER A 82 -14.52 -2.04 -6.35
N TRP A 83 -13.26 -2.47 -6.26
CA TRP A 83 -12.64 -2.83 -4.99
C TRP A 83 -12.16 -1.60 -4.22
N TRP A 84 -11.61 -0.59 -4.89
CA TRP A 84 -11.34 0.71 -4.28
C TRP A 84 -12.61 1.30 -3.64
N GLY A 85 -13.76 1.15 -4.30
CA GLY A 85 -15.06 1.52 -3.73
C GLY A 85 -15.44 0.75 -2.46
N ILE A 86 -15.01 -0.51 -2.32
CA ILE A 86 -15.21 -1.31 -1.10
C ILE A 86 -14.22 -0.86 -0.02
N LEU A 87 -12.93 -0.78 -0.34
CA LEU A 87 -11.90 -0.32 0.59
C LEU A 87 -12.26 1.04 1.19
N ARG A 88 -12.75 1.95 0.36
CA ARG A 88 -13.22 3.25 0.81
C ARG A 88 -14.31 3.12 1.85
N LYS A 89 -15.39 2.42 1.55
CA LYS A 89 -16.55 2.29 2.45
C LYS A 89 -16.22 1.58 3.76
N GLU A 90 -15.39 0.55 3.69
CA GLU A 90 -15.15 -0.34 4.84
C GLU A 90 -13.97 0.11 5.72
N CYS A 91 -13.11 1.01 5.26
CA CYS A 91 -11.91 1.42 6.01
C CYS A 91 -11.57 2.90 5.80
N VAL A 92 -11.32 3.33 4.57
CA VAL A 92 -10.66 4.64 4.34
C VAL A 92 -11.61 5.83 4.58
N GLN A 93 -12.92 5.65 4.47
CA GLN A 93 -13.90 6.76 4.61
C GLN A 93 -13.82 7.41 5.99
N PHE A 94 -13.63 6.63 7.06
CA PHE A 94 -13.46 7.16 8.41
C PHE A 94 -12.25 8.11 8.49
N TRP A 95 -11.09 7.67 8.02
CA TRP A 95 -9.86 8.48 8.06
C TRP A 95 -9.97 9.75 7.22
N MET A 96 -10.63 9.67 6.05
CA MET A 96 -10.88 10.84 5.22
C MET A 96 -11.71 11.90 5.96
N GLU A 97 -12.81 11.48 6.59
CA GLU A 97 -13.69 12.37 7.35
C GLU A 97 -12.98 12.93 8.60
N PHE A 98 -12.23 12.07 9.29
CA PHE A 98 -11.49 12.42 10.49
C PHE A 98 -10.44 13.51 10.23
N PHE A 99 -9.56 13.32 9.23
CA PHE A 99 -8.54 14.32 8.90
C PHE A 99 -9.11 15.58 8.25
N GLU A 100 -10.20 15.45 7.48
CA GLU A 100 -10.91 16.62 6.95
C GLU A 100 -11.51 17.47 8.07
N GLN A 101 -12.10 16.84 9.10
CA GLN A 101 -12.59 17.55 10.27
C GLN A 101 -11.46 18.25 11.03
N MET A 102 -10.33 17.56 11.27
CA MET A 102 -9.16 18.19 11.90
C MET A 102 -8.68 19.43 11.15
N LYS A 103 -8.70 19.39 9.81
CA LYS A 103 -8.35 20.53 8.97
C LYS A 103 -9.37 21.66 9.11
N GLN A 104 -10.66 21.35 9.09
CA GLN A 104 -11.74 22.34 9.23
C GLN A 104 -11.71 23.04 10.59
N ASP A 105 -11.33 22.34 11.65
CA ASP A 105 -11.18 22.88 13.01
C ASP A 105 -9.88 23.69 13.20
N GLY A 106 -9.02 23.78 12.19
CA GLY A 106 -7.74 24.51 12.25
C GLY A 106 -6.60 23.73 12.94
N TYR A 107 -6.81 22.44 13.23
CA TYR A 107 -5.81 21.57 13.84
C TYR A 107 -4.75 21.07 12.87
N PHE A 108 -4.93 21.31 11.56
CA PHE A 108 -3.97 20.93 10.53
C PHE A 108 -3.77 22.06 9.52
N THR A 109 -2.52 22.54 9.43
CA THR A 109 -2.11 23.62 8.50
C THR A 109 -1.51 23.09 7.20
N GLY A 110 -1.05 21.83 7.19
CA GLY A 110 -0.38 21.24 6.03
C GLY A 110 1.08 21.67 5.85
N ASP A 111 1.66 22.35 6.84
CA ASP A 111 3.09 22.59 6.92
C ASP A 111 3.86 21.28 7.16
N PHE A 112 5.19 21.38 7.17
CA PHE A 112 6.06 20.22 7.37
C PHE A 112 5.85 19.54 8.72
N ILE A 113 5.68 20.32 9.80
CA ILE A 113 5.51 19.80 11.16
C ILE A 113 4.21 19.02 11.27
N ASP A 114 3.08 19.61 10.86
CA ASP A 114 1.77 18.97 10.93
C ASP A 114 1.75 17.69 10.07
N LYS A 115 2.34 17.71 8.87
CA LYS A 115 2.44 16.50 8.02
C LYS A 115 3.25 15.39 8.69
N SER A 116 4.43 15.72 9.23
CA SER A 116 5.31 14.74 9.87
C SER A 116 4.70 14.19 11.16
N LEU A 117 4.03 15.02 11.97
CA LEU A 117 3.35 14.57 13.18
C LEU A 117 2.11 13.72 12.89
N ILE A 118 1.30 14.08 11.89
CA ILE A 118 0.18 13.23 11.46
C ILE A 118 0.70 11.87 11.01
N GLN A 119 1.79 11.85 10.23
CA GLN A 119 2.44 10.61 9.84
C GLN A 119 2.89 9.79 11.07
N TYR A 120 3.60 10.42 12.01
CA TYR A 120 4.07 9.77 13.24
C TYR A 120 2.92 9.17 14.08
N PHE A 121 1.82 9.90 14.27
CA PHE A 121 0.74 9.48 15.14
C PHE A 121 -0.25 8.53 14.48
N PHE A 122 -0.38 8.50 13.15
CA PHE A 122 -1.49 7.78 12.51
C PHE A 122 -1.07 6.72 11.47
N MET A 123 0.17 6.72 10.98
CA MET A 123 0.58 5.75 9.95
C MET A 123 0.49 4.30 10.42
N ASP A 124 0.92 3.98 11.64
CA ASP A 124 0.91 2.61 12.16
C ASP A 124 -0.52 2.06 12.35
N ILE A 125 -1.46 2.90 12.79
CA ILE A 125 -2.86 2.47 12.94
C ILE A 125 -3.52 2.25 11.59
N ILE A 126 -3.31 3.16 10.62
CA ILE A 126 -3.83 3.03 9.26
C ILE A 126 -3.22 1.78 8.59
N ARG A 127 -1.91 1.58 8.71
CA ARG A 127 -1.21 0.41 8.17
C ARG A 127 -1.86 -0.89 8.68
N ARG A 128 -2.07 -0.99 9.99
CA ARG A 128 -2.69 -2.17 10.61
C ARG A 128 -4.13 -2.39 10.11
N GLU A 129 -4.90 -1.33 9.92
CA GLU A 129 -6.25 -1.47 9.37
C GLU A 129 -6.24 -1.95 7.92
N LEU A 130 -5.34 -1.43 7.09
CA LEU A 130 -5.16 -1.90 5.72
C LEU A 130 -4.73 -3.37 5.67
N GLU A 131 -3.84 -3.79 6.57
CA GLU A 131 -3.44 -5.21 6.72
C GLU A 131 -4.64 -6.10 7.08
N ASN A 132 -5.47 -5.69 8.04
CA ASN A 132 -6.71 -6.40 8.39
C ASN A 132 -7.68 -6.49 7.19
N VAL A 133 -7.78 -5.44 6.37
CA VAL A 133 -8.58 -5.47 5.14
C VAL A 133 -8.02 -6.51 4.17
N VAL A 134 -6.71 -6.56 3.96
CA VAL A 134 -6.06 -7.54 3.08
C VAL A 134 -6.32 -8.97 3.58
N GLU A 135 -6.15 -9.23 4.87
CA GLU A 135 -6.40 -10.56 5.46
C GLU A 135 -7.85 -10.98 5.27
N THR A 136 -8.79 -10.10 5.64
CA THR A 136 -10.23 -10.33 5.54
C THR A 136 -10.62 -10.57 4.08
N TRP A 137 -10.13 -9.74 3.17
CA TRP A 137 -10.38 -9.88 1.74
C TRP A 137 -9.79 -11.19 1.20
N ASN A 138 -8.55 -11.53 1.53
CA ASN A 138 -7.94 -12.73 0.98
C ASN A 138 -8.60 -14.02 1.51
N ALA A 139 -9.18 -13.97 2.71
CA ALA A 139 -9.90 -15.08 3.33
C ALA A 139 -11.39 -15.18 2.92
N HIS A 140 -12.04 -14.08 2.50
CA HIS A 140 -13.48 -14.08 2.23
C HIS A 140 -13.87 -15.03 1.08
N ARG A 141 -15.13 -15.47 1.06
CA ARG A 141 -15.65 -16.32 -0.02
C ARG A 141 -16.37 -15.48 -1.07
N ILE A 142 -15.80 -15.39 -2.27
CA ILE A 142 -16.48 -14.85 -3.45
C ILE A 142 -17.61 -15.81 -3.84
N ARG A 143 -18.83 -15.29 -3.88
CA ARG A 143 -20.02 -16.05 -4.27
C ARG A 143 -20.07 -16.24 -5.79
N LYS A 144 -20.62 -17.37 -6.22
CA LYS A 144 -20.91 -17.61 -7.63
C LYS A 144 -21.96 -16.60 -8.11
N SER A 145 -21.74 -16.02 -9.29
CA SER A 145 -22.68 -15.11 -9.93
C SER A 145 -22.89 -15.52 -11.39
N LYS A 146 -23.99 -15.07 -12.01
CA LYS A 146 -24.28 -15.35 -13.43
C LYS A 146 -23.28 -14.70 -14.40
N HIS A 147 -22.58 -13.66 -13.95
CA HIS A 147 -21.70 -12.84 -14.79
C HIS A 147 -20.21 -13.08 -14.49
N CYS A 148 -19.87 -13.94 -13.54
CA CYS A 148 -18.50 -14.26 -13.16
C CYS A 148 -18.39 -15.72 -12.72
N ASP A 149 -17.72 -16.52 -13.54
CA ASP A 149 -17.44 -17.94 -13.28
C ASP A 149 -16.30 -18.18 -12.29
N ILE A 150 -15.64 -17.11 -11.84
CA ILE A 150 -14.62 -17.17 -10.79
C ILE A 150 -15.30 -16.98 -9.44
N TYR A 151 -15.26 -18.03 -8.61
CA TYR A 151 -15.82 -18.07 -7.26
C TYR A 151 -14.95 -18.96 -6.36
N GLY A 152 -14.96 -18.68 -5.06
CA GLY A 152 -14.07 -19.31 -4.09
C GLY A 152 -13.42 -18.29 -3.17
N ARG A 153 -12.46 -18.72 -2.35
CA ARG A 153 -11.67 -17.80 -1.52
C ARG A 153 -10.47 -17.31 -2.32
N PRO A 154 -10.15 -16.00 -2.36
CA PRO A 154 -9.02 -15.49 -3.12
C PRO A 154 -7.71 -16.21 -2.84
N ILE A 155 -7.41 -16.49 -1.57
CA ILE A 155 -6.20 -17.25 -1.18
C ILE A 155 -6.15 -18.65 -1.80
N VAL A 156 -7.28 -19.36 -1.88
CA VAL A 156 -7.33 -20.70 -2.49
C VAL A 156 -7.17 -20.59 -4.00
N LEU A 157 -7.82 -19.60 -4.63
CA LEU A 157 -7.71 -19.37 -6.07
C LEU A 157 -6.29 -18.96 -6.48
N TYR A 158 -5.55 -18.29 -5.59
CA TYR A 158 -4.18 -17.89 -5.81
C TYR A 158 -3.19 -19.04 -5.59
N LYS A 159 -3.31 -19.78 -4.48
CA LYS A 159 -2.40 -20.87 -4.13
C LYS A 159 -2.66 -22.19 -4.86
N ALA A 160 -3.90 -22.43 -5.29
CA ALA A 160 -4.32 -23.66 -5.96
C ALA A 160 -5.13 -23.38 -7.25
N PRO A 161 -4.55 -22.67 -8.23
CA PRO A 161 -5.23 -22.32 -9.48
C PRO A 161 -5.71 -23.56 -10.26
N PHE A 162 -5.03 -24.70 -10.12
CA PHE A 162 -5.35 -25.96 -10.80
C PHE A 162 -6.75 -26.50 -10.46
N LEU A 163 -7.30 -26.16 -9.29
CA LEU A 163 -8.68 -26.49 -8.91
C LEU A 163 -9.74 -25.81 -9.80
N LYS A 164 -9.33 -24.82 -10.59
CA LYS A 164 -10.14 -24.10 -11.58
C LYS A 164 -9.66 -24.33 -13.01
N GLY A 165 -8.83 -25.34 -13.25
CA GLY A 165 -8.35 -25.69 -14.58
C GLY A 165 -7.37 -24.67 -15.18
N THR A 166 -6.67 -23.92 -14.33
CA THR A 166 -5.58 -23.01 -14.74
C THR A 166 -4.34 -23.30 -13.90
N GLU A 167 -3.18 -22.82 -14.32
CA GLU A 167 -1.93 -22.99 -13.59
C GLU A 167 -1.40 -21.66 -13.05
N ASP A 168 -0.28 -21.74 -12.33
CA ASP A 168 0.48 -20.59 -11.89
C ASP A 168 1.49 -20.20 -12.98
N TYR A 169 1.35 -18.98 -13.51
CA TYR A 169 2.19 -18.45 -14.58
C TYR A 169 3.39 -17.64 -14.07
N SER A 170 3.58 -17.54 -12.75
CA SER A 170 4.70 -16.79 -12.18
C SER A 170 6.04 -17.43 -12.50
N LEU A 171 7.03 -16.58 -12.71
CA LEU A 171 8.39 -16.94 -13.09
C LEU A 171 9.28 -17.01 -11.84
N PRO A 172 10.38 -17.81 -11.87
CA PRO A 172 11.35 -17.80 -10.79
C PRO A 172 11.96 -16.41 -10.62
N LEU A 173 12.26 -16.05 -9.38
CA LEU A 173 12.92 -14.79 -9.03
C LEU A 173 14.44 -14.99 -9.00
N ASP A 174 15.18 -14.14 -9.70
CA ASP A 174 16.63 -14.06 -9.60
C ASP A 174 17.02 -12.96 -8.61
N ASN A 175 17.77 -13.32 -7.56
CA ASN A 175 18.14 -12.38 -6.50
C ASN A 175 19.13 -11.31 -6.96
N VAL A 176 19.98 -11.58 -7.95
CA VAL A 176 20.91 -10.58 -8.51
C VAL A 176 20.11 -9.53 -9.26
N GLU A 177 19.14 -9.97 -10.06
CA GLU A 177 18.25 -9.05 -10.78
C GLU A 177 17.33 -8.27 -9.85
N LEU A 178 16.80 -8.91 -8.81
CA LEU A 178 16.00 -8.25 -7.79
C LEU A 178 16.80 -7.17 -7.05
N ASN A 179 18.05 -7.44 -6.69
CA ASN A 179 18.93 -6.45 -6.05
C ASN A 179 19.20 -5.26 -6.96
N ALA A 180 19.41 -5.50 -8.26
CA ALA A 180 19.56 -4.40 -9.23
C ALA A 180 18.29 -3.54 -9.33
N CYS A 181 17.09 -4.12 -9.20
CA CYS A 181 15.86 -3.34 -9.09
C CYS A 181 15.78 -2.58 -7.76
N ALA A 182 16.19 -3.20 -6.65
CA ALA A 182 16.16 -2.58 -5.32
C ALA A 182 17.06 -1.33 -5.22
N GLU A 183 18.19 -1.29 -5.94
CA GLU A 183 19.06 -0.11 -6.01
C GLU A 183 18.40 1.13 -6.63
N GLU A 184 17.33 0.95 -7.41
CA GLU A 184 16.54 2.04 -8.02
C GLU A 184 15.30 2.43 -7.19
N CYS A 185 15.10 1.79 -6.04
CA CYS A 185 13.98 2.05 -5.14
C CYS A 185 14.37 2.98 -4.00
N ASP A 186 13.37 3.69 -3.47
CA ASP A 186 13.45 4.34 -2.18
C ASP A 186 12.58 3.55 -1.20
N PHE A 187 13.17 3.04 -0.13
CA PHE A 187 12.44 2.32 0.92
C PHE A 187 12.10 3.28 2.06
N GLU A 188 10.85 3.26 2.50
CA GLU A 188 10.41 4.07 3.65
C GLU A 188 10.72 3.32 4.95
N ASP A 189 11.92 3.54 5.51
CA ASP A 189 12.36 2.92 6.76
C ASP A 189 11.60 3.45 8.00
N ALA A 190 11.01 4.64 7.90
CA ALA A 190 10.28 5.31 8.97
C ALA A 190 8.93 5.87 8.49
N ASP A 191 7.96 5.88 9.41
CA ASP A 191 6.59 6.35 9.16
C ASP A 191 6.52 7.86 8.87
N CYS A 192 7.48 8.63 9.39
CA CYS A 192 7.57 10.08 9.25
C CYS A 192 9.03 10.54 9.04
N ASP A 193 9.26 11.85 9.05
CA ASP A 193 10.58 12.43 8.95
C ASP A 193 11.47 12.06 10.15
N ASN A 194 12.76 11.77 9.93
CA ASN A 194 13.65 11.23 10.97
C ASN A 194 13.89 12.23 12.10
N ASP A 195 14.06 13.52 11.80
CA ASP A 195 14.30 14.52 12.85
C ASP A 195 13.04 14.69 13.73
N ILE A 196 11.86 14.61 13.11
CA ILE A 196 10.58 14.65 13.82
C ILE A 196 10.34 13.34 14.57
N LEU A 197 10.75 12.20 14.03
CA LEU A 197 10.66 10.90 14.70
C LEU A 197 11.44 10.92 16.01
N ASP A 198 12.72 11.29 15.95
CA ASP A 198 13.62 11.35 17.10
C ASP A 198 13.08 12.32 18.15
N LEU A 199 12.67 13.53 17.73
CA LEU A 199 12.09 14.52 18.63
C LEU A 199 10.79 14.03 19.29
N ALA A 200 9.91 13.42 18.50
CA ALA A 200 8.63 12.91 19.00
C ALA A 200 8.83 11.77 19.99
N ASP A 201 9.77 10.86 19.73
CA ASP A 201 10.09 9.75 20.63
C ASP A 201 10.64 10.25 21.97
N ILE A 202 11.53 11.25 21.95
CA ILE A 202 12.03 11.92 23.18
C ILE A 202 10.87 12.52 23.98
N LEU A 203 10.00 13.30 23.32
CA LEU A 203 8.87 13.95 23.98
C LEU A 203 7.86 12.95 24.53
N MET A 204 7.63 11.83 23.83
CA MET A 204 6.77 10.75 24.31
C MET A 204 7.34 10.11 25.57
N GLU A 205 8.64 9.87 25.62
CA GLU A 205 9.32 9.29 26.80
C GLU A 205 9.30 10.26 27.98
N GLU A 206 9.70 11.52 27.78
CA GLU A 206 9.75 12.56 28.83
C GLU A 206 8.38 12.78 29.49
N ASN A 207 7.31 12.74 28.70
CA ASN A 207 5.95 12.95 29.19
C ASN A 207 5.23 11.63 29.58
N SER A 208 5.91 10.49 29.45
CA SER A 208 5.33 9.16 29.69
C SER A 208 4.05 8.90 28.91
N TRP A 209 3.98 9.40 27.67
CA TRP A 209 2.84 9.21 26.78
C TRP A 209 2.93 7.88 26.03
N THR A 210 1.78 7.37 25.61
CA THR A 210 1.70 6.12 24.83
C THR A 210 0.71 6.27 23.69
N LYS A 211 1.08 5.82 22.48
CA LYS A 211 0.16 5.78 21.34
C LYS A 211 -0.91 4.71 21.57
N THR A 212 -2.12 5.13 21.92
CA THR A 212 -3.26 4.20 22.08
C THR A 212 -3.73 3.69 20.71
N ARG A 213 -4.79 2.89 20.65
CA ARG A 213 -5.42 2.51 19.37
C ARG A 213 -6.61 3.40 19.01
N ASP A 214 -6.95 4.37 19.84
CA ASP A 214 -8.05 5.28 19.58
C ASP A 214 -7.54 6.47 18.74
N PRO A 215 -8.14 6.73 17.56
CA PRO A 215 -7.79 7.90 16.75
C PRO A 215 -7.94 9.23 17.50
N TYR A 216 -8.93 9.37 18.38
CA TYR A 216 -9.20 10.62 19.10
C TYR A 216 -8.16 10.90 20.19
N ASP A 217 -7.73 9.86 20.91
CA ASP A 217 -6.60 9.97 21.86
C ASP A 217 -5.33 10.38 21.12
N ARG A 218 -5.06 9.78 19.95
CA ARG A 218 -3.91 10.13 19.11
C ARG A 218 -3.99 11.57 18.60
N ALA A 219 -5.17 12.06 18.23
CA ALA A 219 -5.34 13.47 17.88
C ALA A 219 -5.04 14.39 19.06
N THR A 220 -5.41 13.99 20.28
CA THR A 220 -5.10 14.75 21.49
C THR A 220 -3.58 14.83 21.72
N LEU A 221 -2.87 13.69 21.61
CA LEU A 221 -1.41 13.66 21.71
C LEU A 221 -0.72 14.47 20.60
N TYR A 222 -1.23 14.35 19.37
CA TYR A 222 -0.79 15.15 18.23
C TYR A 222 -0.88 16.65 18.53
N LEU A 223 -2.02 17.12 19.03
CA LEU A 223 -2.22 18.53 19.36
C LEU A 223 -1.28 19.00 20.46
N GLN A 224 -1.13 18.21 21.53
CA GLN A 224 -0.22 18.54 22.63
C GLN A 224 1.23 18.64 22.16
N MET A 225 1.71 17.67 21.39
CA MET A 225 3.07 17.65 20.87
C MET A 225 3.31 18.79 19.87
N ARG A 226 2.34 19.05 18.99
CA ARG A 226 2.37 20.17 18.05
C ARG A 226 2.54 21.51 18.75
N ASP A 227 1.79 21.73 19.83
CA ASP A 227 1.87 22.97 20.60
C ASP A 227 3.23 23.12 21.30
N ILE A 228 3.76 22.03 21.86
CA ILE A 228 5.11 22.02 22.47
C ILE A 228 6.18 22.38 21.43
N ILE A 229 6.18 21.71 20.27
CA ILE A 229 7.18 21.96 19.22
C ILE A 229 7.09 23.40 18.73
N ARG A 230 5.88 23.91 18.48
CA ARG A 230 5.68 25.27 17.96
C ARG A 230 6.00 26.37 18.97
N GLN A 231 5.90 26.10 20.28
CA GLN A 231 6.31 27.06 21.31
C GLN A 231 7.83 27.16 21.48
N ASN A 232 8.58 26.16 21.01
CA ASN A 232 10.04 26.08 21.13
C ASN A 232 10.79 26.34 19.81
N LEU A 233 10.06 26.75 18.76
CA LEU A 233 10.58 27.24 17.47
C LEU A 233 10.56 28.77 17.42
#